data_AF-A0A7W4DHD1-F1
#
_entry.id   AF-A0A7W4DHD1-F1
#
_cell.length_a   1.000
_cell.length_b   1.000
_cell.length_c   1.000
_cell.angle_alpha   90.00
_cell.angle_beta   90.00
_cell.angle_gamma   90.00
#
_symmetry.space_group_name_H-M   'P 1'
#
loop_
_entity.id
_entity.type
_entity.pdbx_description
1 polymer ?
#
loop_
_entity_poly.entity_id
_entity_poly.type
_entity_poly.pdbx_seq_one_letter_code
_entity_poly.pdbx_strand_id
1 'polypeptide(L)'
;MKQYKLKKDLPTFNGGDEFYLDNNNDLRLKGSDIMAYNHKTLEKFPNILKDWFEEIHDDKRWRAEYAGRYWCTGGTGGIYSSTEDGHKADNYRFCTGNYFKTEEDAEVYKKYLIARQILLDDAEGGKFFCEKHNWYVFYDKDHQNWECDWGNLYYSGTIYFKTKETLKKSLEEHKEQWEIVRKYEMGEE
;
A
#
# COMPACT_ATOMS: atom_id res chain seq x y z
N MET A 1 -5.43 -4.35 14.00
CA MET A 1 -5.59 -4.04 15.45
C MET A 1 -4.37 -3.27 15.89
N LYS A 2 -4.51 -2.20 16.69
CA LYS A 2 -3.35 -1.47 17.19
C LYS A 2 -2.58 -2.34 18.17
N GLN A 3 -1.27 -2.43 17.98
CA GLN A 3 -0.37 -3.20 18.84
C GLN A 3 0.55 -2.23 19.59
N TYR A 4 1.04 -2.64 20.75
CA TYR A 4 1.82 -1.79 21.64
C TYR A 4 2.91 -2.62 22.32
N LYS A 5 4.09 -2.05 22.50
CA LYS A 5 5.17 -2.63 23.29
C LYS A 5 5.38 -1.82 24.56
N LEU A 6 5.45 -2.49 25.71
CA LEU A 6 5.67 -1.81 26.97
C LEU A 6 7.13 -1.33 27.08
N LYS A 7 7.33 -0.04 27.39
CA LYS A 7 8.67 0.59 27.39
C LYS A 7 9.55 0.18 28.57
N LYS A 8 8.95 -0.17 29.71
CA LYS A 8 9.63 -0.45 30.99
C LYS A 8 8.82 -1.42 31.83
N ASP A 9 9.46 -2.06 32.80
CA ASP A 9 8.77 -2.93 33.74
C ASP A 9 7.66 -2.19 34.50
N LEU A 10 6.51 -2.84 34.61
CA LEU A 10 5.40 -2.50 35.49
C LEU A 10 5.26 -3.60 36.55
N PRO A 11 4.56 -3.34 37.68
CA PRO A 11 4.39 -4.35 38.72
C PRO A 11 3.80 -5.69 38.25
N THR A 12 3.06 -5.68 37.14
CA THR A 12 2.36 -6.85 36.59
C THR A 12 2.88 -7.32 35.23
N PHE A 13 3.75 -6.55 34.57
CA PHE A 13 4.19 -6.77 33.19
C PHE A 13 5.65 -6.39 33.03
N ASN A 14 6.40 -7.10 32.20
CA ASN A 14 7.80 -6.79 31.96
C ASN A 14 7.96 -5.83 30.78
N GLY A 15 9.00 -5.01 30.83
CA GLY A 15 9.41 -4.18 29.71
C GLY A 15 9.68 -5.07 28.49
N GLY A 16 9.07 -4.69 27.37
CA GLY A 16 9.10 -5.47 26.14
C GLY A 16 7.87 -6.36 25.92
N ASP A 17 7.00 -6.55 26.91
CA ASP A 17 5.72 -7.24 26.72
C ASP A 17 4.88 -6.54 25.64
N GLU A 18 4.26 -7.33 24.77
CA GLU A 18 3.42 -6.84 23.67
C GLU A 18 1.94 -6.90 24.02
N PHE A 19 1.19 -5.87 23.62
CA PHE A 19 -0.23 -5.70 23.88
C PHE A 19 -0.97 -5.33 22.60
N TYR A 20 -2.28 -5.48 22.60
CA TYR A 20 -3.15 -5.04 21.51
C TYR A 20 -4.46 -4.47 22.05
N LEU A 21 -5.09 -3.58 21.28
CA LEU A 21 -6.48 -3.18 21.53
C LEU A 21 -7.44 -4.17 20.87
N ASP A 22 -8.34 -4.74 21.66
CA ASP A 22 -9.41 -5.60 21.16
C ASP A 22 -10.59 -4.81 20.57
N ASN A 23 -11.65 -5.51 20.17
CA ASN A 23 -12.83 -4.88 19.56
C ASN A 23 -13.59 -3.94 20.51
N ASN A 24 -13.38 -4.06 21.83
CA ASN A 24 -13.97 -3.19 22.84
C ASN A 24 -13.04 -2.03 23.23
N ASN A 25 -11.90 -1.88 22.56
CA ASN A 25 -10.82 -0.95 22.92
C ASN A 25 -10.22 -1.23 24.31
N ASP A 26 -10.30 -2.47 24.80
CA ASP A 26 -9.57 -2.89 25.99
C ASP A 26 -8.13 -3.28 25.58
N LEU A 27 -7.13 -2.86 26.36
CA LEU A 27 -5.72 -3.21 26.16
C LEU A 27 -5.45 -4.60 26.75
N ARG A 28 -5.09 -5.56 25.90
CA ARG A 28 -4.84 -6.95 26.26
C ARG A 28 -3.41 -7.38 25.99
N LEU A 29 -2.87 -8.25 26.84
CA LEU A 29 -1.55 -8.85 26.65
C LEU A 29 -1.59 -9.85 25.48
N LYS A 30 -0.61 -9.80 24.59
CA LYS A 30 -0.52 -10.68 23.42
C LYS A 30 -0.18 -12.11 23.87
N GLY A 31 -0.87 -13.10 23.30
CA GLY A 31 -0.68 -14.52 23.65
C GLY A 31 -1.29 -14.95 24.99
N SER A 32 -2.12 -14.11 25.61
CA SER A 32 -2.79 -14.37 26.88
C SER A 32 -4.21 -13.78 26.90
N ASP A 33 -5.05 -14.25 27.82
CA ASP A 33 -6.39 -13.69 28.06
C ASP A 33 -6.39 -12.53 29.08
N ILE A 34 -5.21 -12.10 29.52
CA ILE A 34 -5.05 -11.02 30.50
C ILE A 34 -5.37 -9.66 29.85
N MET A 35 -6.34 -8.96 30.44
CA MET A 35 -6.61 -7.55 30.16
C MET A 35 -5.78 -6.67 31.10
N ALA A 36 -4.96 -5.79 30.55
CA ALA A 36 -4.16 -4.83 31.31
C ALA A 36 -4.99 -3.60 31.71
N TYR A 37 -5.69 -3.00 30.75
CA TYR A 37 -6.54 -1.83 30.99
C TYR A 37 -7.82 -1.95 30.17
N ASN A 38 -8.96 -1.67 30.80
CA ASN A 38 -10.21 -1.51 30.04
C ASN A 38 -10.28 -0.13 29.37
N HIS A 39 -11.13 -0.01 28.35
CA HIS A 39 -11.34 1.20 27.56
C HIS A 39 -11.66 2.43 28.42
N LYS A 40 -12.49 2.30 29.46
CA LYS A 40 -12.84 3.42 30.35
C LYS A 40 -11.63 3.99 31.08
N THR A 41 -10.69 3.12 31.46
CA THR A 41 -9.43 3.55 32.08
C THR A 41 -8.56 4.29 31.07
N LEU A 42 -8.48 3.81 29.83
CA LEU A 42 -7.69 4.45 28.77
C LEU A 42 -8.28 5.82 28.38
N GLU A 43 -9.60 5.95 28.33
CA GLU A 43 -10.27 7.24 28.08
C GLU A 43 -10.02 8.24 29.19
N LYS A 44 -10.06 7.79 30.45
CA LYS A 44 -9.80 8.65 31.62
C LYS A 44 -8.33 9.06 31.73
N PHE A 45 -7.42 8.22 31.25
CA PHE A 45 -5.97 8.43 31.32
C PHE A 45 -5.33 8.24 29.93
N PRO A 46 -5.58 9.18 28.99
CA PRO A 46 -5.19 9.02 27.59
C PRO A 46 -3.67 8.93 27.39
N ASN A 47 -2.89 9.42 28.36
CA ASN A 47 -1.43 9.39 28.29
C ASN A 47 -0.83 8.01 28.61
N ILE A 48 -1.58 7.04 29.13
CA ILE A 48 -1.06 5.69 29.43
C ILE A 48 -0.41 5.08 28.18
N LEU A 49 -1.15 5.05 27.06
CA LEU A 49 -0.65 4.45 25.82
C LEU A 49 0.54 5.23 25.24
N LYS A 50 0.58 6.56 25.43
CA LYS A 50 1.65 7.41 24.88
C LYS A 50 2.93 7.33 25.70
N ASP A 51 2.80 7.37 27.03
CA ASP A 51 3.93 7.52 27.93
C ASP A 51 4.56 6.18 28.24
N TRP A 52 3.74 5.13 28.42
CA TRP A 52 4.21 3.83 28.92
C TRP A 52 4.44 2.82 27.80
N PHE A 53 3.80 3.02 26.65
CA PHE A 53 3.90 2.11 25.51
C PHE A 53 4.46 2.80 24.27
N GLU A 54 5.01 1.99 23.38
CA GLU A 54 5.37 2.31 22.01
C GLU A 54 4.37 1.60 21.07
N GLU A 55 3.71 2.32 20.16
CA GLU A 55 2.78 1.70 19.21
C GLU A 55 3.59 0.85 18.22
N ILE A 56 3.33 -0.47 18.19
CA ILE A 56 3.91 -1.38 17.21
C ILE A 56 3.08 -1.23 15.94
N HIS A 57 3.70 -0.64 14.93
CA HIS A 57 3.17 -0.68 13.59
C HIS A 57 3.54 -2.03 12.97
N ASP A 58 2.55 -2.91 12.85
CA ASP A 58 2.67 -4.19 12.11
C ASP A 58 2.65 -3.90 10.60
N ASP A 59 3.57 -3.04 10.19
CA ASP A 59 3.69 -2.62 8.81
C ASP A 59 4.48 -3.72 8.09
N LYS A 60 3.75 -4.63 7.42
CA LYS A 60 4.34 -5.53 6.41
C LYS A 60 5.22 -4.79 5.39
N ARG A 61 5.00 -3.48 5.27
CA ARG A 61 5.73 -2.56 4.43
C ARG A 61 6.81 -1.84 5.23
N TRP A 62 8.05 -1.89 4.75
CA TRP A 62 9.17 -1.20 5.38
C TRP A 62 8.88 0.30 5.60
N ARG A 63 9.21 0.80 6.79
CA ARG A 63 9.23 2.22 7.17
C ARG A 63 10.59 2.56 7.78
N ALA A 64 11.10 3.76 7.54
CA ALA A 64 12.35 4.18 8.15
C ALA A 64 12.16 4.38 9.67
N GLU A 65 13.24 4.19 10.44
CA GLU A 65 13.27 4.59 11.84
C GLU A 65 13.24 6.13 11.96
N TYR A 66 12.98 6.66 13.16
CA TYR A 66 13.05 8.10 13.41
C TYR A 66 14.42 8.67 13.01
N ALA A 67 14.42 9.82 12.35
CA ALA A 67 15.56 10.44 11.65
C ALA A 67 16.16 9.62 10.49
N GLY A 68 15.55 8.49 10.14
CA GLY A 68 15.92 7.67 9.00
C GLY A 68 15.50 8.31 7.68
N ARG A 69 16.23 7.99 6.61
CA ARG A 69 15.97 8.51 5.28
C ARG A 69 15.06 7.56 4.49
N TYR A 70 14.12 8.13 3.73
CA TYR A 70 13.32 7.42 2.74
C TYR A 70 13.25 8.22 1.44
N TRP A 71 12.79 7.58 0.37
CA TRP A 71 12.63 8.18 -0.96
C TRP A 71 11.16 8.26 -1.36
N CYS A 72 10.81 9.26 -2.16
CA CYS A 72 9.45 9.46 -2.63
C CYS A 72 9.40 10.32 -3.90
N THR A 73 8.27 10.25 -4.61
CA THR A 73 7.93 11.16 -5.71
C THR A 73 7.38 12.48 -5.17
N GLY A 74 7.83 13.60 -5.75
CA GLY A 74 7.39 14.95 -5.41
C GLY A 74 6.21 15.41 -6.24
N GLY A 75 5.62 16.55 -5.84
CA GLY A 75 4.50 17.15 -6.58
C GLY A 75 4.86 17.56 -8.01
N THR A 76 6.15 17.68 -8.34
CA THR A 76 6.66 17.96 -9.69
C THR A 76 7.04 16.69 -10.46
N GLY A 77 6.85 15.50 -9.88
CA GLY A 77 7.26 14.21 -10.45
C GLY A 77 8.75 13.87 -10.28
N GLY A 78 9.54 14.72 -9.62
CA GLY A 78 10.93 14.42 -9.26
C GLY A 78 11.03 13.43 -8.09
N ILE A 79 12.08 12.60 -8.10
CA ILE A 79 12.41 11.76 -6.93
C ILE A 79 13.29 12.57 -5.98
N TYR A 80 13.00 12.49 -4.69
CA TYR A 80 13.80 13.11 -3.64
C TYR A 80 13.73 12.28 -2.37
N SER A 81 14.72 12.48 -1.51
CA SER A 81 14.73 11.89 -0.18
C SER A 81 14.16 12.83 0.87
N SER A 82 13.56 12.25 1.89
CA SER A 82 13.08 12.95 3.08
C SER A 82 13.47 12.16 4.33
N THR A 83 13.28 12.77 5.49
CA THR A 83 13.67 12.23 6.78
C THR A 83 12.39 11.92 7.56
N GLU A 84 12.27 10.70 8.07
CA GLU A 84 11.17 10.32 8.96
C GLU A 84 11.30 11.04 10.29
N ASP A 85 10.40 11.97 10.57
CA ASP A 85 10.33 12.69 11.84
C ASP A 85 8.92 12.60 12.46
N GLY A 86 8.06 11.73 11.90
CA GLY A 86 6.67 11.55 12.32
C GLY A 86 5.74 12.63 11.79
N HIS A 87 6.18 13.49 10.87
CA HIS A 87 5.36 14.56 10.32
C HIS A 87 4.18 14.00 9.51
N LYS A 88 3.12 14.81 9.36
CA LYS A 88 1.92 14.44 8.60
C LYS A 88 2.23 14.03 7.16
N ALA A 89 3.28 14.62 6.58
CA ALA A 89 3.73 14.30 5.23
C ALA A 89 4.33 12.89 5.13
N ASP A 90 5.07 12.45 6.15
CA ASP A 90 5.64 11.08 6.21
C ASP A 90 4.52 10.07 6.28
N ASN A 91 3.56 10.30 7.18
CA ASN A 91 2.38 9.45 7.33
C ASN A 91 1.55 9.38 6.04
N TYR A 92 1.33 10.52 5.37
CA TYR A 92 0.62 10.55 4.09
C TYR A 92 1.35 9.72 3.03
N ARG A 93 2.65 9.93 2.85
CA ARG A 93 3.48 9.22 1.87
C ARG A 93 3.50 7.72 2.14
N PHE A 94 3.66 7.34 3.41
CA PHE A 94 3.61 5.96 3.86
C PHE A 94 2.26 5.30 3.54
N CYS A 95 1.14 5.94 3.93
CA CYS A 95 -0.20 5.41 3.71
C CYS A 95 -0.61 5.33 2.23
N THR A 96 -0.07 6.20 1.38
CA THR A 96 -0.49 6.30 -0.04
C THR A 96 0.28 5.40 -1.00
N GLY A 97 1.39 4.79 -0.58
CA GLY A 97 2.24 4.09 -1.56
C GLY A 97 3.52 4.84 -1.91
N ASN A 98 3.64 6.12 -1.57
CA ASN A 98 4.75 6.96 -2.02
C ASN A 98 5.91 7.05 -1.00
N TYR A 99 6.38 5.90 -0.52
CA TYR A 99 7.43 5.81 0.51
C TYR A 99 8.29 4.58 0.24
N PHE A 100 9.58 4.81 -0.01
CA PHE A 100 10.51 3.80 -0.55
C PHE A 100 11.82 3.78 0.22
N LYS A 101 12.44 2.59 0.26
CA LYS A 101 13.73 2.40 0.94
C LYS A 101 14.90 2.90 0.11
N THR A 102 14.81 2.73 -1.20
CA THR A 102 15.85 3.09 -2.16
C THR A 102 15.32 4.12 -3.16
N GLU A 103 16.23 4.82 -3.82
CA GLU A 103 15.88 5.75 -4.90
C GLU A 103 15.34 4.96 -6.11
N GLU A 104 15.92 3.79 -6.36
CA GLU A 104 15.56 2.86 -7.42
C GLU A 104 14.11 2.38 -7.30
N ASP A 105 13.67 1.98 -6.10
CA ASP A 105 12.27 1.57 -5.84
C ASP A 105 11.30 2.72 -6.18
N ALA A 106 11.68 3.96 -5.87
CA ALA A 106 10.88 5.14 -6.15
C ALA A 106 10.81 5.45 -7.65
N GLU A 107 11.92 5.25 -8.37
CA GLU A 107 11.96 5.37 -9.83
C GLU A 107 11.15 4.27 -10.54
N VAL A 108 11.21 3.02 -10.05
CA VAL A 108 10.37 1.92 -10.55
C VAL A 108 8.89 2.25 -10.38
N TYR A 109 8.49 2.69 -9.18
CA TYR A 109 7.10 3.09 -8.93
C TYR A 109 6.65 4.26 -9.81
N LYS A 110 7.52 5.24 -10.02
CA LYS A 110 7.25 6.38 -10.90
C LYS A 110 7.04 5.93 -12.35
N LYS A 111 7.88 5.04 -12.88
CA LYS A 111 7.71 4.46 -14.21
C LYS A 111 6.38 3.71 -14.33
N TYR A 112 6.04 2.92 -13.31
CA TYR A 112 4.74 2.26 -13.21
C TYR A 112 3.56 3.24 -13.28
N LEU A 113 3.59 4.32 -12.48
CA LEU A 113 2.52 5.32 -12.50
C LEU A 113 2.34 5.97 -13.88
N ILE A 114 3.45 6.33 -14.54
CA ILE A 114 3.43 6.93 -15.88
C ILE A 114 2.89 5.95 -16.90
N ALA A 115 3.43 4.72 -16.92
CA ALA A 115 3.00 3.67 -17.84
C ALA A 115 1.50 3.37 -17.68
N ARG A 116 1.04 3.20 -16.43
CA ARG A 116 -0.36 2.94 -16.13
C ARG A 116 -1.27 4.10 -16.54
N GLN A 117 -0.83 5.35 -16.37
CA GLN A 117 -1.63 6.50 -16.81
C GLN A 117 -1.80 6.53 -18.33
N ILE A 118 -0.74 6.26 -19.10
CA ILE A 118 -0.81 6.18 -20.57
C ILE A 118 -1.85 5.14 -21.01
N LEU A 119 -1.84 3.96 -20.40
CA LEU A 119 -2.81 2.90 -20.70
C LEU A 119 -4.25 3.26 -20.30
N LEU A 120 -4.41 4.01 -19.21
CA LEU A 120 -5.73 4.55 -18.82
C LEU A 120 -6.23 5.59 -19.84
N ASP A 121 -5.34 6.43 -20.38
CA ASP A 121 -5.70 7.43 -21.37
C ASP A 121 -6.17 6.77 -22.68
N ASP A 122 -5.51 5.69 -23.13
CA ASP A 122 -5.98 4.86 -24.27
C ASP A 122 -7.37 4.26 -24.05
N ALA A 123 -7.68 3.94 -22.78
CA ALA A 123 -8.90 3.26 -22.37
C ALA A 123 -10.01 4.21 -21.91
N GLU A 124 -9.90 5.52 -22.19
CA GLU A 124 -10.84 6.55 -21.72
C GLU A 124 -11.09 6.49 -20.19
N GLY A 125 -10.02 6.26 -19.43
CA GLY A 125 -10.03 6.11 -17.99
C GLY A 125 -10.17 4.66 -17.48
N GLY A 126 -10.22 3.66 -18.37
CA GLY A 126 -10.11 2.25 -18.02
C GLY A 126 -11.25 1.69 -17.16
N LYS A 127 -12.42 2.34 -17.17
CA LYS A 127 -13.53 2.04 -16.25
C LYS A 127 -14.36 0.86 -16.74
N PHE A 128 -14.71 -0.01 -15.79
CA PHE A 128 -15.71 -1.05 -16.01
C PHE A 128 -17.08 -0.45 -16.30
N PHE A 129 -17.82 -1.04 -17.23
CA PHE A 129 -19.15 -0.61 -17.66
C PHE A 129 -20.13 -1.79 -17.66
N CYS A 130 -21.11 -1.77 -16.75
CA CYS A 130 -22.01 -2.91 -16.49
C CYS A 130 -22.90 -3.33 -17.67
N GLU A 131 -23.19 -2.43 -18.62
CA GLU A 131 -24.19 -2.67 -19.68
C GLU A 131 -23.59 -2.95 -21.06
N LYS A 132 -22.26 -3.11 -21.17
CA LYS A 132 -21.53 -3.38 -22.44
C LYS A 132 -20.45 -4.43 -22.24
N HIS A 133 -19.93 -4.90 -23.36
CA HIS A 133 -18.77 -5.77 -23.40
C HIS A 133 -17.55 -4.96 -22.95
N ASN A 134 -16.91 -5.38 -21.86
CA ASN A 134 -15.68 -4.75 -21.38
C ASN A 134 -14.52 -5.58 -21.87
N TRP A 135 -13.74 -5.03 -22.79
CA TRP A 135 -12.53 -5.67 -23.30
C TRP A 135 -11.40 -5.45 -22.31
N TYR A 136 -10.63 -6.50 -22.04
CA TYR A 136 -9.49 -6.43 -21.15
C TYR A 136 -8.35 -7.30 -21.65
N VAL A 137 -7.15 -6.95 -21.18
CA VAL A 137 -5.91 -7.66 -21.46
C VAL A 137 -5.56 -8.53 -20.27
N PHE A 138 -5.01 -9.72 -20.53
CA PHE A 138 -4.32 -10.54 -19.54
C PHE A 138 -3.04 -11.11 -20.14
N TYR A 139 -2.06 -11.39 -19.29
CA TYR A 139 -0.81 -12.01 -19.72
C TYR A 139 -0.87 -13.52 -19.47
N ASP A 140 -0.79 -14.30 -20.55
CA ASP A 140 -0.64 -15.75 -20.46
C ASP A 140 0.83 -16.07 -20.15
N LYS A 141 1.08 -16.55 -18.93
CA LYS A 141 2.42 -16.91 -18.48
C LYS A 141 2.93 -18.21 -19.11
N ASP A 142 2.06 -19.13 -19.49
CA ASP A 142 2.44 -20.39 -20.11
C ASP A 142 2.91 -20.16 -21.55
N HIS A 143 2.24 -19.25 -22.27
CA HIS A 143 2.59 -18.89 -23.65
C HIS A 143 3.46 -17.63 -23.77
N GLN A 144 3.77 -16.95 -22.66
CA GLN A 144 4.56 -15.71 -22.59
C GLN A 144 4.03 -14.64 -23.56
N ASN A 145 2.71 -14.44 -23.57
CA ASN A 145 2.06 -13.56 -24.53
C ASN A 145 0.88 -12.79 -23.92
N TRP A 146 0.58 -11.65 -24.53
CA TRP A 146 -0.59 -10.86 -24.22
C TRP A 146 -1.82 -11.40 -24.96
N GLU A 147 -2.87 -11.68 -24.21
CA GLU A 147 -4.16 -12.09 -24.72
C GLU A 147 -5.24 -11.07 -24.33
N CYS A 148 -6.35 -11.11 -25.06
CA CYS A 148 -7.48 -10.22 -24.80
C CYS A 148 -8.79 -10.98 -24.90
N ASP A 149 -9.70 -10.67 -23.98
CA ASP A 149 -11.06 -11.18 -23.98
C ASP A 149 -12.03 -10.07 -23.58
N TRP A 150 -13.31 -10.38 -23.56
CA TRP A 150 -14.35 -9.48 -23.08
C TRP A 150 -15.23 -10.17 -22.05
N GLY A 151 -15.73 -9.39 -21.11
CA GLY A 151 -16.61 -9.92 -20.08
C GLY A 151 -17.45 -8.85 -19.40
N ASN A 152 -18.39 -9.34 -18.59
CA ASN A 152 -19.24 -8.53 -17.71
C ASN A 152 -18.90 -8.77 -16.24
N LEU A 153 -17.72 -9.34 -15.97
CA LEU A 153 -17.19 -9.56 -14.63
C LEU A 153 -16.14 -8.51 -14.31
N TYR A 154 -16.23 -7.98 -13.10
CA TYR A 154 -15.27 -7.02 -12.58
C TYR A 154 -14.08 -7.75 -11.94
N TYR A 155 -12.89 -7.43 -12.42
CA TYR A 155 -11.59 -7.87 -11.95
C TYR A 155 -10.84 -6.64 -11.47
N SER A 156 -10.43 -6.66 -10.20
CA SER A 156 -9.71 -5.54 -9.59
C SER A 156 -8.35 -5.34 -10.25
N GLY A 157 -8.00 -4.09 -10.57
CA GLY A 157 -6.71 -3.71 -11.16
C GLY A 157 -6.73 -3.66 -12.69
N THR A 158 -7.67 -4.35 -13.34
CA THR A 158 -7.81 -4.41 -14.80
C THR A 158 -8.16 -3.06 -15.41
N ILE A 159 -7.56 -2.77 -16.58
CA ILE A 159 -7.87 -1.62 -17.43
C ILE A 159 -8.88 -2.08 -18.49
N TYR A 160 -10.07 -1.49 -18.47
CA TYR A 160 -11.16 -1.87 -19.36
C TYR A 160 -11.28 -0.96 -20.58
N PHE A 161 -11.32 -1.57 -21.75
CA PHE A 161 -11.54 -0.93 -23.04
C PHE A 161 -12.98 -1.15 -23.51
N LYS A 162 -13.53 -0.15 -24.21
CA LYS A 162 -14.88 -0.22 -24.77
C LYS A 162 -14.97 -1.10 -26.01
N THR A 163 -13.87 -1.23 -26.76
CA THR A 163 -13.83 -2.02 -28.00
C THR A 163 -12.54 -2.82 -28.11
N LYS A 164 -12.59 -3.92 -28.88
CA LYS A 164 -11.41 -4.74 -29.16
C LYS A 164 -10.35 -3.96 -29.93
N GLU A 165 -10.79 -3.09 -30.84
CA GLU A 165 -9.92 -2.33 -31.74
C GLU A 165 -9.06 -1.35 -30.95
N THR A 166 -9.65 -0.63 -29.99
CA THR A 166 -8.92 0.31 -29.13
C THR A 166 -7.92 -0.41 -28.22
N LEU A 167 -8.31 -1.54 -27.65
CA LEU A 167 -7.42 -2.40 -26.88
C LEU A 167 -6.22 -2.88 -27.71
N LYS A 168 -6.48 -3.42 -28.92
CA LYS A 168 -5.43 -3.94 -29.79
C LYS A 168 -4.46 -2.85 -30.22
N LYS A 169 -4.98 -1.66 -30.53
CA LYS A 169 -4.15 -0.49 -30.85
C LYS A 169 -3.23 -0.12 -29.68
N SER A 170 -3.75 -0.11 -28.45
CA SER A 170 -2.95 0.14 -27.23
C SER A 170 -1.84 -0.89 -27.05
N LEU A 171 -2.12 -2.19 -27.25
CA LEU A 171 -1.10 -3.25 -27.18
C LEU A 171 0.02 -3.09 -28.22
N GLU A 172 -0.30 -2.55 -29.40
CA GLU A 172 0.65 -2.30 -30.48
C GLU A 172 1.49 -1.04 -30.22
N GLU A 173 0.85 0.08 -29.88
CA GLU A 173 1.49 1.39 -29.71
C GLU A 173 2.23 1.53 -28.37
N HIS A 174 1.71 0.92 -27.30
CA HIS A 174 2.19 1.10 -25.92
C HIS A 174 2.67 -0.21 -25.27
N LYS A 175 3.31 -1.08 -26.07
CA LYS A 175 3.85 -2.38 -25.61
C LYS A 175 4.78 -2.24 -24.40
N GLU A 176 5.64 -1.22 -24.38
CA GLU A 176 6.57 -0.99 -23.26
C GLU A 176 5.82 -0.68 -21.96
N GLN A 177 4.77 0.14 -22.03
CA GLN A 177 3.96 0.51 -20.88
C GLN A 177 3.20 -0.70 -20.32
N TRP A 178 2.67 -1.57 -21.20
CA TRP A 178 2.07 -2.84 -20.81
C TRP A 178 3.08 -3.73 -20.07
N GLU A 179 4.32 -3.85 -20.56
CA GLU A 179 5.36 -4.62 -19.86
C GLU A 179 5.75 -4.03 -18.50
N ILE A 180 5.86 -2.70 -18.39
CA ILE A 180 6.16 -2.03 -17.12
C ILE A 180 5.06 -2.32 -16.10
N VAL A 181 3.79 -2.16 -16.48
CA VAL A 181 2.65 -2.44 -15.60
C VAL A 181 2.61 -3.91 -15.20
N ARG A 182 2.82 -4.83 -16.15
CA ARG A 182 2.85 -6.27 -15.90
C ARG A 182 3.91 -6.64 -14.87
N LYS A 183 5.16 -6.24 -15.08
CA LYS A 183 6.27 -6.59 -14.19
C LYS A 183 6.06 -6.04 -12.80
N TYR A 184 5.63 -4.79 -12.69
CA TYR A 184 5.37 -4.15 -11.40
C TYR A 184 4.24 -4.87 -10.63
N GLU A 185 3.11 -5.13 -11.28
CA GLU A 185 1.95 -5.77 -10.62
C GLU A 185 2.18 -7.26 -10.33
N MET A 186 3.09 -7.92 -11.06
CA MET A 186 3.50 -9.31 -10.82
C MET A 186 4.68 -9.46 -9.84
N GLY A 187 5.32 -8.36 -9.41
CA GLY A 187 6.47 -8.39 -8.51
C GLY A 187 7.77 -8.89 -9.16
N GLU A 188 7.99 -8.53 -10.42
CA GLU A 188 9.18 -8.89 -11.22
C GLU A 188 10.19 -7.73 -11.36
N GLU A 189 9.95 -6.59 -10.70
CA GLU A 189 10.88 -5.45 -10.61
C GLU A 189 11.33 -5.19 -9.17
#